data_AF-A0A7C7I410-F1
#
_entry.id   AF-A0A7C7I410-F1
#
_cell.length_a   1.000
_cell.length_b   1.000
_cell.length_c   1.000
_cell.angle_alpha   90.00
_cell.angle_beta   90.00
_cell.angle_gamma   90.00
#
_symmetry.space_group_name_H-M   'P 1'
#
loop_
_entity.id
_entity.type
_entity.pdbx_description
1 polymer ?
#
loop_
_entity_poly.entity_id
_entity_poly.type
_entity_poly.pdbx_seq_one_letter_code
_entity_poly.pdbx_strand_id
1 'polypeptide(L)'
;MNKHYIVINLNKAESAETRLARIREQVRWGIFGVLMLLLISVNFQVWMISNGYNDIISQKKEEIDRLKDEIDKLQSEGKNLSKGDILSFADLEQDRFLWAQILEKMGRVTPDDIAITGLRFKREILIIRGIALTFEDRKDFEIIDEYVQTLRKNKEFSNNFNRIK
;
A
#
# COMPACT_ATOMS: atom_id res chain seq x y z
N MET A 1 -83.98 78.69 1.87
CA MET A 1 -83.71 77.38 2.50
C MET A 1 -83.11 76.44 1.46
N ASN A 2 -81.79 76.26 1.46
CA ASN A 2 -81.12 75.35 0.54
C ASN A 2 -81.05 73.96 1.19
N LYS A 3 -81.77 72.99 0.63
CA LYS A 3 -81.74 71.60 1.10
C LYS A 3 -80.44 70.96 0.62
N HIS A 4 -79.54 70.62 1.54
CA HIS A 4 -78.38 69.79 1.24
C HIS A 4 -78.84 68.35 1.03
N TYR A 5 -78.69 67.85 -0.19
CA TYR A 5 -78.91 66.45 -0.51
C TYR A 5 -77.58 65.71 -0.47
N ILE A 6 -77.53 64.59 0.25
CA ILE A 6 -76.40 63.68 0.22
C ILE A 6 -76.52 62.85 -1.05
N VAL A 7 -75.61 63.08 -2.00
CA VAL A 7 -75.57 62.34 -3.26
C VAL A 7 -74.79 61.04 -3.02
N ILE A 8 -75.51 59.95 -2.76
CA ILE A 8 -74.91 58.63 -2.56
C ILE A 8 -74.79 57.94 -3.91
N ASN A 9 -73.57 57.69 -4.37
CA ASN A 9 -73.33 56.91 -5.58
C ASN A 9 -73.48 55.42 -5.26
N LEU A 10 -74.66 54.87 -5.60
CA LEU A 10 -75.02 53.47 -5.40
C LEU A 10 -74.23 52.48 -6.28
N ASN A 11 -73.49 52.98 -7.29
CA ASN A 11 -72.59 52.15 -8.11
C ASN A 11 -71.16 52.07 -7.54
N LYS A 12 -70.89 52.74 -6.41
CA LYS A 12 -69.59 52.68 -5.74
C LYS A 12 -69.54 51.42 -4.88
N ALA A 13 -69.29 50.28 -5.53
CA ALA A 13 -69.28 48.96 -4.90
C ALA A 13 -68.13 48.77 -3.87
N GLU A 14 -67.08 49.61 -3.92
CA GLU A 14 -65.96 49.57 -2.96
C GLU A 14 -65.49 50.99 -2.58
N SER A 15 -65.29 51.23 -1.27
CA SER A 15 -64.63 52.44 -0.79
C SER A 15 -63.12 52.37 -1.07
N ALA A 16 -62.46 53.51 -1.30
CA ALA A 16 -61.01 53.53 -1.59
C ALA A 16 -60.18 52.84 -0.48
N GLU A 17 -60.68 52.88 0.76
CA GLU A 17 -60.09 52.22 1.93
C GLU A 17 -60.13 50.70 1.85
N THR A 18 -61.23 50.11 1.35
CA THR A 18 -61.33 48.66 1.15
C THR A 18 -60.37 48.14 0.08
N ARG A 19 -60.13 48.92 -0.98
CA ARG A 19 -59.15 48.58 -2.02
C ARG A 19 -57.71 48.62 -1.48
N LEU A 20 -57.38 49.61 -0.66
CA LEU A 20 -56.06 49.71 -0.01
C LEU A 20 -55.85 48.58 1.00
N ALA A 21 -56.88 48.19 1.74
CA ALA A 21 -56.83 47.04 2.66
C ALA A 21 -56.56 45.73 1.91
N ARG A 22 -57.23 45.50 0.77
CA ARG A 22 -57.02 44.31 -0.08
C ARG A 22 -55.60 44.23 -0.62
N ILE A 23 -55.04 45.35 -1.09
CA ILE A 23 -53.66 45.39 -1.60
C ILE A 23 -52.67 45.10 -0.45
N ARG A 24 -52.88 45.67 0.74
CA ARG A 24 -52.02 45.41 1.91
C ARG A 24 -52.05 43.93 2.31
N GLU A 25 -53.22 43.31 2.24
CA GLU A 25 -53.39 41.89 2.52
C GLU A 25 -52.70 41.00 1.47
N GLN A 26 -52.86 41.32 0.17
CA GLN A 26 -52.15 40.64 -0.91
C GLN A 26 -50.62 40.76 -0.77
N VAL A 27 -50.11 41.93 -0.37
CA VAL A 27 -48.68 42.13 -0.09
C VAL A 27 -48.23 41.31 1.11
N ARG A 28 -49.01 41.26 2.20
CA ARG A 28 -48.70 40.41 3.36
C ARG A 28 -48.65 38.93 2.99
N TRP A 29 -49.60 38.45 2.21
CA TRP A 29 -49.61 37.07 1.70
C TRP A 29 -48.45 36.80 0.75
N GLY A 30 -48.06 37.77 -0.08
CA GLY A 30 -46.88 37.68 -0.93
C GLY A 30 -45.59 37.54 -0.12
N ILE A 31 -45.41 38.39 0.90
CA ILE A 31 -44.24 38.33 1.81
C ILE A 31 -44.24 36.99 2.56
N PHE A 32 -45.38 36.55 3.08
CA PHE A 32 -45.49 35.26 3.76
C PHE A 32 -45.16 34.09 2.83
N GLY A 33 -45.63 34.12 1.59
CA GLY A 33 -45.32 33.09 0.59
C GLY A 33 -43.83 33.02 0.27
N VAL A 34 -43.16 34.16 0.12
CA VAL A 34 -41.70 34.21 -0.09
C VAL A 34 -40.94 33.64 1.11
N LEU A 35 -41.34 34.01 2.33
CA LEU A 35 -40.72 33.48 3.55
C LEU A 35 -40.92 31.97 3.68
N MET A 36 -42.10 31.45 3.34
CA MET A 36 -42.36 30.00 3.34
C MET A 36 -41.54 29.26 2.29
N LEU A 37 -41.44 29.82 1.08
CA LEU A 37 -40.60 29.23 0.03
C LEU A 37 -39.12 29.18 0.43
N LEU A 38 -38.60 30.25 1.05
CA LEU A 38 -37.25 30.26 1.59
C LEU A 38 -37.06 29.18 2.65
N LEU A 39 -38.00 29.06 3.59
CA LEU A 39 -37.96 28.06 4.64
C LEU A 39 -37.91 26.64 4.05
N ILE A 40 -38.81 26.32 3.13
CA ILE A 40 -38.88 24.99 2.50
C ILE A 40 -37.60 24.71 1.70
N SER A 41 -37.10 25.70 0.97
CA SER A 41 -35.90 25.53 0.13
C SER A 41 -34.65 25.21 0.96
N VAL A 42 -34.44 25.93 2.07
CA VAL A 42 -33.30 25.68 2.97
C VAL A 42 -33.40 24.29 3.60
N ASN A 43 -34.58 23.89 4.06
CA ASN A 43 -34.78 22.56 4.65
C ASN A 43 -34.58 21.44 3.62
N PHE A 44 -35.06 21.63 2.38
CA PHE A 44 -34.86 20.67 1.30
C PHE A 44 -33.37 20.50 0.95
N GLN A 45 -32.62 21.61 0.89
CA GLN A 45 -31.19 21.57 0.63
C GLN A 45 -30.41 20.82 1.73
N VAL A 46 -30.72 21.10 3.01
CA VAL A 46 -30.11 20.40 4.14
C VAL A 46 -30.41 18.89 4.10
N TRP A 47 -31.66 18.52 3.77
CA TRP A 47 -32.05 17.12 3.64
C TRP A 47 -31.28 16.39 2.51
N MET A 48 -31.16 17.02 1.33
CA MET A 48 -30.40 16.46 0.20
C MET A 48 -28.92 16.24 0.57
N ILE A 49 -28.30 17.23 1.24
CA ILE A 49 -26.91 17.12 1.70
C ILE A 49 -26.76 15.97 2.71
N SER A 50 -27.70 15.87 3.67
CA SER A 50 -27.68 14.81 4.69
C SER A 50 -27.77 13.41 4.08
N ASN A 51 -28.59 13.20 3.05
CA ASN A 51 -28.69 11.91 2.38
C ASN A 51 -27.39 11.55 1.65
N GLY A 52 -26.74 12.52 0.99
CA GLY A 52 -25.44 12.29 0.35
C GLY A 52 -24.34 11.89 1.34
N TYR A 53 -24.33 12.47 2.55
CA TYR A 53 -23.38 12.07 3.60
C TYR A 53 -23.64 10.65 4.11
N ASN A 54 -24.90 10.23 4.23
CA ASN A 54 -25.23 8.87 4.67
C ASN A 54 -24.70 7.81 3.68
N ASP A 55 -24.79 8.07 2.38
CA ASP A 55 -24.27 7.15 1.36
C ASP A 55 -22.73 7.05 1.43
N ILE A 56 -22.05 8.18 1.62
CA ILE A 56 -20.59 8.23 1.79
C ILE A 56 -20.17 7.46 3.05
N ILE A 57 -20.90 7.65 4.17
CA ILE A 57 -20.64 6.93 5.42
C ILE A 57 -20.84 5.43 5.22
N SER A 58 -21.89 5.01 4.51
CA SER A 58 -22.14 3.60 4.22
C SER A 58 -21.02 2.98 3.39
N GLN A 59 -20.59 3.67 2.33
CA GLN A 59 -19.46 3.22 1.49
C GLN A 59 -18.16 3.09 2.29
N LYS A 60 -17.87 4.05 3.16
CA LYS A 60 -16.69 4.01 4.03
C LYS A 60 -16.76 2.86 5.04
N LYS A 61 -17.94 2.54 5.54
CA LYS A 61 -18.13 1.41 6.45
C LYS A 61 -17.91 0.07 5.75
N GLU A 62 -18.46 -0.10 4.55
CA GLU A 62 -18.20 -1.29 3.72
C GLU A 62 -16.71 -1.42 3.36
N GLU A 63 -16.05 -0.31 3.05
CA GLU A 63 -14.61 -0.29 2.76
C GLU A 63 -13.78 -0.71 3.99
N ILE A 64 -14.12 -0.23 5.19
CA ILE A 64 -13.47 -0.64 6.44
C ILE A 64 -13.67 -2.14 6.70
N ASP A 65 -14.88 -2.66 6.49
CA ASP A 65 -15.17 -4.08 6.72
C ASP A 65 -14.40 -4.97 5.73
N ARG A 66 -14.34 -4.59 4.44
CA ARG A 66 -13.50 -5.27 3.45
C ARG A 66 -12.02 -5.25 3.82
N LEU A 67 -11.50 -4.11 4.27
CA LEU A 67 -10.10 -3.98 4.67
C LEU A 67 -9.79 -4.84 5.91
N LYS A 68 -10.71 -4.96 6.86
CA LYS A 68 -10.56 -5.87 8.00
C LYS A 68 -10.49 -7.33 7.55
N ASP A 69 -11.40 -7.75 6.68
CA ASP A 69 -11.40 -9.11 6.13
C ASP A 69 -10.10 -9.42 5.38
N GLU A 70 -9.58 -8.44 4.63
CA GLU A 70 -8.31 -8.58 3.91
C GLU A 70 -7.11 -8.65 4.86
N ILE A 71 -7.08 -7.83 5.92
CA ILE A 71 -6.07 -7.91 6.97
C ILE A 71 -6.12 -9.27 7.68
N ASP A 72 -7.31 -9.75 8.05
CA ASP A 72 -7.48 -11.05 8.71
C ASP A 72 -7.03 -12.19 7.80
N LYS A 73 -7.33 -12.10 6.50
CA LYS A 73 -6.87 -13.06 5.50
C LYS A 73 -5.34 -13.04 5.37
N LEU A 74 -4.72 -11.87 5.17
CA LEU A 74 -3.26 -11.74 5.06
C LEU A 74 -2.56 -12.17 6.35
N GLN A 75 -3.14 -11.87 7.52
CA GLN A 75 -2.62 -12.33 8.80
C GLN A 75 -2.79 -13.85 8.95
N SER A 76 -3.87 -14.44 8.44
CA SER A 76 -4.03 -15.90 8.42
C SER A 76 -3.06 -16.58 7.45
N GLU A 77 -2.79 -15.98 6.29
CA GLU A 77 -1.79 -16.46 5.31
C GLU A 77 -0.37 -16.31 5.87
N GLY A 78 -0.04 -15.21 6.54
CA GLY A 78 1.23 -15.00 7.24
C GLY A 78 1.39 -15.87 8.50
N LYS A 79 0.29 -16.15 9.22
CA LYS A 79 0.24 -17.14 10.32
C LYS A 79 0.29 -18.58 9.80
N ASN A 80 0.02 -18.78 8.50
CA ASN A 80 0.24 -20.00 7.73
C ASN A 80 1.55 -19.97 6.91
N LEU A 81 2.53 -19.13 7.25
CA LEU A 81 3.90 -19.62 7.11
C LEU A 81 3.94 -20.88 7.95
N SER A 82 3.99 -22.05 7.31
CA SER A 82 3.91 -23.30 8.04
C SER A 82 5.03 -23.26 9.07
N LYS A 83 4.82 -23.87 10.24
CA LYS A 83 5.93 -24.03 11.20
C LYS A 83 7.17 -24.57 10.48
N GLY A 84 7.00 -25.36 9.42
CA GLY A 84 8.05 -25.82 8.51
C GLY A 84 8.72 -24.72 7.69
N ASP A 85 8.03 -23.68 7.25
CA ASP A 85 8.64 -22.56 6.51
C ASP A 85 9.46 -21.66 7.44
N ILE A 86 8.93 -21.36 8.64
CA ILE A 86 9.67 -20.60 9.67
C ILE A 86 10.87 -21.39 10.18
N LEU A 87 10.69 -22.70 10.46
CA LEU A 87 11.80 -23.57 10.81
C LEU A 87 12.77 -23.73 9.65
N SER A 88 12.32 -23.84 8.40
CA SER A 88 13.22 -23.91 7.26
C SER A 88 13.98 -22.61 7.06
N PHE A 89 13.39 -21.44 7.33
CA PHE A 89 14.10 -20.17 7.27
C PHE A 89 15.08 -20.01 8.43
N ALA A 90 14.70 -20.45 9.64
CA ALA A 90 15.57 -20.46 10.81
C ALA A 90 16.70 -21.48 10.69
N ASP A 91 16.44 -22.67 10.15
CA ASP A 91 17.44 -23.69 9.80
C ASP A 91 18.33 -23.16 8.67
N LEU A 92 17.76 -22.51 7.64
CA LEU A 92 18.54 -21.85 6.60
C LEU A 92 19.39 -20.69 7.12
N GLU A 93 18.97 -19.98 8.17
CA GLU A 93 19.74 -18.92 8.85
C GLU A 93 20.81 -19.46 9.81
N GLN A 94 20.48 -20.52 10.55
CA GLN A 94 21.34 -21.14 11.56
C GLN A 94 22.39 -22.06 10.92
N ASP A 95 22.03 -22.80 9.86
CA ASP A 95 22.93 -23.57 8.99
C ASP A 95 23.38 -22.76 7.76
N ARG A 96 23.43 -21.41 7.83
CA ARG A 96 24.21 -20.64 6.85
C ARG A 96 25.67 -21.04 6.97
N PHE A 97 26.03 -22.08 6.23
CA PHE A 97 27.31 -22.21 5.59
C PHE A 97 27.49 -20.92 4.79
N LEU A 98 28.13 -19.92 5.39
CA LEU A 98 28.33 -18.62 4.78
C LEU A 98 29.30 -18.85 3.62
N TRP A 99 28.77 -19.18 2.45
CA TRP A 99 29.52 -19.27 1.21
C TRP A 99 30.37 -18.01 1.02
N ALA A 100 29.88 -16.85 1.48
CA ALA A 100 30.68 -15.63 1.58
C ALA A 100 32.01 -15.82 2.33
N GLN A 101 32.00 -16.39 3.53
CA GLN A 101 33.22 -16.65 4.32
C GLN A 101 34.11 -17.71 3.65
N ILE A 102 33.52 -18.72 3.03
CA ILE A 102 34.28 -19.78 2.36
C ILE A 102 34.93 -19.26 1.07
N LEU A 103 34.22 -18.43 0.32
CA LEU A 103 34.71 -17.76 -0.88
C LEU A 103 35.76 -16.71 -0.55
N GLU A 104 35.59 -15.96 0.54
CA GLU A 104 36.60 -15.04 1.06
C GLU A 104 37.89 -15.79 1.42
N LYS A 105 37.77 -16.87 2.19
CA LYS A 105 38.92 -17.70 2.59
C LYS A 105 39.59 -18.34 1.39
N MET A 106 38.82 -18.87 0.45
CA MET A 106 39.30 -19.39 -0.83
C MET A 106 40.07 -18.31 -1.60
N GLY A 107 39.51 -17.11 -1.73
CA GLY A 107 40.17 -15.98 -2.38
C GLY A 107 41.50 -15.64 -1.71
N ARG A 108 41.53 -15.61 -0.37
CA ARG A 108 42.75 -15.30 0.40
C ARG A 108 43.87 -16.34 0.25
N VAL A 109 43.53 -17.61 0.06
CA VAL A 109 44.52 -18.69 -0.13
C VAL A 109 44.83 -18.97 -1.60
N THR A 110 44.15 -18.30 -2.52
CA THR A 110 44.43 -18.40 -3.94
C THR A 110 45.65 -17.53 -4.26
N PRO A 111 46.74 -18.12 -4.78
CA PRO A 111 47.93 -17.37 -5.18
C PRO A 111 47.64 -16.37 -6.29
N ASP A 112 48.47 -15.34 -6.41
CA ASP A 112 48.31 -14.26 -7.41
C ASP A 112 48.45 -14.76 -8.86
N ASP A 113 49.09 -15.92 -9.08
CA ASP A 113 49.25 -16.56 -10.37
C ASP A 113 48.10 -17.51 -10.74
N ILE A 114 47.04 -17.58 -9.90
CA ILE A 114 45.82 -18.36 -10.15
C ILE A 114 44.58 -17.46 -10.12
N ALA A 115 43.81 -17.45 -11.21
CA ALA A 115 42.54 -16.76 -11.30
C ALA A 115 41.37 -17.75 -11.30
N ILE A 116 40.43 -17.59 -10.36
CA ILE A 116 39.19 -18.38 -10.34
C ILE A 116 38.20 -17.80 -11.35
N THR A 117 37.79 -18.60 -12.33
CA THR A 117 36.93 -18.20 -13.45
C THR A 117 35.54 -18.80 -13.38
N GLY A 118 35.29 -19.74 -12.47
CA GLY A 118 33.95 -20.29 -12.29
C GLY A 118 33.79 -21.10 -11.02
N LEU A 119 32.57 -21.05 -10.49
CA LEU A 119 32.15 -21.80 -9.31
C LEU A 119 30.84 -22.50 -9.63
N ARG A 120 30.75 -23.79 -9.31
CA ARG A 120 29.52 -24.56 -9.49
C ARG A 120 29.35 -25.52 -8.33
N PHE A 121 28.24 -25.39 -7.60
CA PHE A 121 27.85 -26.37 -6.59
C PHE A 121 26.72 -27.26 -7.14
N LYS A 122 26.93 -28.58 -7.18
CA LYS A 122 25.92 -29.53 -7.65
C LYS A 122 26.11 -30.88 -6.97
N ARG A 123 25.01 -31.49 -6.48
CA ARG A 123 25.02 -32.81 -5.80
C ARG A 123 26.09 -32.86 -4.69
N GLU A 124 26.09 -31.84 -3.83
CA GLU A 124 27.02 -31.73 -2.69
C GLU A 124 28.52 -31.59 -3.05
N ILE A 125 28.81 -31.33 -4.33
CA ILE A 125 30.18 -31.14 -4.81
C ILE A 125 30.35 -29.69 -5.27
N LEU A 126 31.33 -29.00 -4.66
CA LEU A 126 31.83 -27.72 -5.15
C LEU A 126 32.89 -27.96 -6.23
N ILE A 127 32.62 -27.44 -7.42
CA ILE A 127 33.53 -27.46 -8.56
C ILE A 127 34.05 -26.05 -8.76
N ILE A 128 35.37 -25.90 -8.66
CA ILE A 128 36.09 -24.66 -8.90
C ILE A 128 36.76 -24.78 -10.27
N ARG A 129 36.65 -23.73 -11.08
CA ARG A 129 37.35 -23.59 -12.35
C ARG A 129 38.29 -22.41 -12.22
N GLY A 130 39.53 -22.60 -12.63
CA GLY A 130 40.54 -21.56 -12.60
C GLY A 130 41.49 -21.66 -13.77
N ILE A 131 42.23 -20.58 -13.98
CA ILE A 131 43.34 -20.48 -14.94
C ILE A 131 44.57 -20.12 -14.12
N ALA A 132 45.67 -20.84 -14.30
CA ALA A 132 46.94 -20.57 -13.65
C ALA A 132 48.00 -20.20 -14.69
N LEU A 133 48.94 -19.32 -14.32
CA LEU A 133 50.12 -19.04 -15.14
C LEU A 133 51.10 -20.22 -15.06
N THR A 134 51.62 -20.65 -16.21
CA THR A 134 52.61 -21.73 -16.31
C THR A 134 54.01 -21.13 -16.51
N PHE A 135 55.02 -21.69 -15.86
CA PHE A 135 56.42 -21.27 -15.99
C PHE A 135 57.25 -22.41 -16.60
N GLU A 136 58.26 -22.10 -17.43
CA GLU A 136 59.06 -23.12 -18.15
C GLU A 136 59.83 -24.08 -17.21
N ASP A 137 60.07 -23.65 -15.97
CA ASP A 137 60.83 -24.35 -14.93
C ASP A 137 59.96 -25.19 -13.97
N ARG A 138 58.62 -25.08 -14.05
CA ARG A 138 57.68 -25.81 -13.18
C ARG A 138 56.66 -26.59 -14.00
N LYS A 139 56.35 -27.82 -13.58
CA LYS A 139 55.32 -28.63 -14.25
C LYS A 139 53.94 -28.09 -13.91
N ASP A 140 53.06 -27.94 -14.90
CA ASP A 140 51.68 -27.47 -14.71
C ASP A 140 50.92 -28.21 -13.60
N PHE A 141 51.14 -29.52 -13.49
CA PHE A 141 50.53 -30.36 -12.46
C PHE A 141 50.96 -29.98 -11.03
N GLU A 142 52.20 -29.52 -10.86
CA GLU A 142 52.76 -29.16 -9.57
C GLU A 142 52.09 -27.91 -8.99
N ILE A 143 51.79 -26.92 -9.85
CA ILE A 143 51.08 -25.70 -9.48
C ILE A 143 49.66 -26.04 -8.97
N ILE A 144 48.97 -26.96 -9.65
CA ILE A 144 47.63 -27.40 -9.26
C ILE A 144 47.69 -28.21 -7.96
N ASP A 145 48.61 -29.16 -7.83
CA ASP A 145 48.72 -29.97 -6.61
C ASP A 145 49.08 -29.10 -5.41
N GLU A 146 50.01 -28.15 -5.55
CA GLU A 146 50.36 -27.20 -4.49
C GLU A 146 49.15 -26.40 -4.01
N TYR A 147 48.31 -25.93 -4.94
CA TYR A 147 47.08 -25.22 -4.60
C TYR A 147 46.07 -26.11 -3.87
N VAL A 148 45.85 -27.34 -4.34
CA VAL A 148 44.98 -28.34 -3.66
C VAL A 148 45.51 -28.65 -2.25
N GLN A 149 46.82 -28.80 -2.08
CA GLN A 149 47.43 -29.04 -0.78
C GLN A 149 47.29 -27.81 0.14
N THR A 150 47.37 -26.60 -0.39
CA THR A 150 47.17 -25.35 0.36
C THR A 150 45.74 -25.27 0.91
N LEU A 151 44.74 -25.60 0.10
CA LEU A 151 43.34 -25.69 0.53
C LEU A 151 43.13 -26.77 1.60
N ARG A 152 43.80 -27.93 1.49
CA ARG A 152 43.74 -29.02 2.47
C ARG A 152 44.40 -28.67 3.80
N LYS A 153 45.50 -27.91 3.77
CA LYS A 153 46.24 -27.51 4.99
C LYS A 153 45.53 -26.39 5.76
N ASN A 154 44.73 -25.57 5.08
CA ASN A 154 43.95 -24.52 5.72
C ASN A 154 42.77 -25.13 6.50
N LYS A 155 42.92 -25.31 7.81
CA LYS A 155 41.88 -25.90 8.69
C LYS A 155 40.53 -25.20 8.60
N GLU A 156 40.55 -23.87 8.45
CA GLU A 156 39.32 -23.09 8.36
C GLU A 156 38.55 -23.32 7.06
N PHE A 157 39.24 -23.69 5.97
CA PHE A 157 38.62 -24.08 4.72
C PHE A 157 38.31 -25.58 4.71
N SER A 158 39.28 -26.43 5.07
CA SER A 158 39.18 -27.88 4.98
C SER A 158 38.11 -28.49 5.87
N ASN A 159 37.84 -27.92 7.05
CA ASN A 159 36.80 -28.43 7.96
C ASN A 159 35.39 -28.36 7.37
N ASN A 160 35.21 -27.55 6.32
CA ASN A 160 33.94 -27.40 5.61
C ASN A 160 33.72 -28.45 4.52
N PHE A 161 34.72 -29.30 4.22
CA PHE A 161 34.67 -30.27 3.14
C PHE A 161 35.22 -31.62 3.58
N ASN A 162 34.40 -32.67 3.45
CA ASN A 162 34.82 -34.05 3.76
C ASN A 162 35.98 -34.53 2.88
N ARG A 163 36.11 -33.98 1.66
CA ARG A 163 37.16 -34.36 0.70
C ARG A 163 37.43 -33.21 -0.28
N ILE A 164 38.69 -32.86 -0.42
CA ILE A 164 39.18 -31.90 -1.43
C ILE A 164 40.04 -32.68 -2.43
N LYS A 165 39.80 -32.55 -3.72
CA LYS A 165 40.52 -33.22 -4.81
C LYS A 165 40.92 -32.24 -5.89
#